data_AF-A0A254QJL7-F1
#
_entry.id   AF-A0A254QJL7-F1
#
_cell.length_a   1.000
_cell.length_b   1.000
_cell.length_c   1.000
_cell.angle_alpha   90.00
_cell.angle_beta   90.00
_cell.angle_gamma   90.00
#
_symmetry.space_group_name_H-M   'P 1'
#
loop_
_entity.id
_entity.type
_entity.pdbx_description
1 polymer ?
#
loop_
_entity_poly.entity_id
_entity_poly.type
_entity_poly.pdbx_seq_one_letter_code
_entity_poly.pdbx_strand_id
1 'polypeptide(L)'
;MKTIIQTLTALSLAFMVSCTSNEKALKKAAEESAKTQFTAVIEEEAKGYLTQSESFKAAYISFMAKFAEFSAEDIRMNGETMGVTTVYITSYPPDARKKLLKVASTVAPSVVNRFNFSDAYRLISKETGIPGEPMKYPFATLTLKKDANGDWTVLK
;
A
#
# COMPACT_ATOMS: atom_id res chain seq x y z
N MET A 1 -51.58 -4.51 26.91
CA MET A 1 -50.94 -4.69 25.58
C MET A 1 -50.08 -3.47 25.22
N LYS A 2 -48.91 -3.28 25.85
CA LYS A 2 -48.02 -2.13 25.58
C LYS A 2 -46.52 -2.47 25.70
N THR A 3 -46.14 -3.74 25.58
CA THR A 3 -44.78 -4.20 25.94
C THR A 3 -44.06 -4.99 24.84
N ILE A 4 -44.63 -5.06 23.62
CA ILE A 4 -44.06 -5.88 22.53
C ILE A 4 -43.39 -5.02 21.43
N ILE A 5 -43.62 -3.70 21.42
CA ILE A 5 -43.17 -2.85 20.30
C ILE A 5 -41.76 -2.26 20.51
N GLN A 6 -41.24 -2.22 21.74
CA GLN A 6 -39.95 -1.59 22.04
C GLN A 6 -38.72 -2.50 21.88
N THR A 7 -38.89 -3.81 21.75
CA THR A 7 -37.77 -4.75 21.59
C THR A 7 -37.37 -4.99 20.13
N LEU A 8 -38.16 -4.56 19.15
CA LEU A 8 -37.84 -4.76 17.73
C LEU A 8 -36.92 -3.68 17.13
N THR A 9 -36.87 -2.48 17.71
CA THR A 9 -36.07 -1.36 17.17
C THR A 9 -34.61 -1.35 17.64
N ALA A 10 -34.28 -2.05 18.71
CA ALA A 10 -32.89 -2.20 19.18
C ALA A 10 -32.09 -3.24 18.37
N LEU A 11 -32.76 -4.22 17.76
CA LEU A 11 -32.10 -5.29 17.00
C LEU A 11 -31.68 -4.83 15.60
N SER A 12 -32.35 -3.84 15.02
CA SER A 12 -32.04 -3.29 13.68
C SER A 12 -30.82 -2.36 13.65
N LEU A 13 -30.41 -1.77 14.80
CA LEU A 13 -29.19 -0.95 14.86
C LEU A 13 -27.90 -1.78 15.01
N ALA A 14 -27.98 -3.00 15.56
CA ALA A 14 -26.82 -3.86 15.75
C ALA A 14 -26.20 -4.34 14.42
N PHE A 15 -27.03 -4.57 13.39
CA PHE A 15 -26.56 -5.04 12.08
C PHE A 15 -25.84 -3.98 11.23
N MET A 16 -26.11 -2.69 11.45
CA MET A 16 -25.42 -1.62 10.73
C MET A 16 -24.06 -1.26 11.36
N VAL A 17 -23.91 -1.46 12.67
CA VAL A 17 -22.64 -1.21 13.38
C VAL A 17 -21.64 -2.36 13.18
N SER A 18 -22.11 -3.61 13.01
CA SER A 18 -21.22 -4.75 12.73
C SER A 18 -20.61 -4.71 11.32
N CYS A 19 -21.38 -4.26 10.31
CA CYS A 19 -20.88 -4.09 8.95
C CYS A 19 -19.76 -3.03 8.88
N THR A 20 -19.92 -1.91 9.60
CA THR A 20 -18.91 -0.84 9.62
C THR A 20 -17.64 -1.22 10.39
N SER A 21 -17.75 -2.03 11.46
CA SER A 21 -16.59 -2.50 12.24
C SER A 21 -15.74 -3.52 11.48
N ASN A 22 -16.38 -4.54 10.88
CA ASN A 22 -15.67 -5.56 10.09
C ASN A 22 -15.03 -4.96 8.82
N GLU A 23 -15.72 -4.04 8.14
CA GLU A 23 -15.16 -3.34 6.97
C GLU A 23 -13.92 -2.52 7.36
N LYS A 24 -13.97 -1.78 8.47
CA LYS A 24 -12.82 -0.99 8.96
C LYS A 24 -11.64 -1.88 9.34
N ALA A 25 -11.88 -3.00 10.01
CA ALA A 25 -10.84 -3.96 10.36
C ALA A 25 -10.21 -4.59 9.11
N LEU A 26 -11.03 -4.95 8.12
CA LEU A 26 -10.58 -5.47 6.83
C LEU A 26 -9.74 -4.44 6.07
N LYS A 27 -10.19 -3.17 5.99
CA LYS A 27 -9.42 -2.05 5.37
C LYS A 27 -8.02 -1.97 5.95
N LYS A 28 -7.93 -1.89 7.28
CA LYS A 28 -6.66 -1.75 7.98
C LYS A 28 -5.73 -2.94 7.71
N ALA A 29 -6.24 -4.17 7.79
CA ALA A 29 -5.45 -5.36 7.51
C ALA A 29 -4.98 -5.43 6.04
N ALA A 30 -5.82 -5.01 5.10
CA ALA A 30 -5.48 -4.94 3.69
C ALA A 30 -4.39 -3.88 3.42
N GLU A 31 -4.51 -2.69 4.01
CA GLU A 31 -3.51 -1.61 3.91
C GLU A 31 -2.16 -2.02 4.53
N GLU A 32 -2.19 -2.67 5.69
CA GLU A 32 -0.96 -3.20 6.34
C GLU A 32 -0.30 -4.28 5.48
N SER A 33 -1.08 -5.22 4.92
CA SER A 33 -0.53 -6.24 4.02
C SER A 33 0.04 -5.64 2.75
N ALA A 34 -0.67 -4.69 2.13
CA ALA A 34 -0.19 -3.99 0.95
C ALA A 34 1.10 -3.21 1.22
N LYS A 35 1.22 -2.58 2.40
CA LYS A 35 2.45 -1.93 2.83
C LYS A 35 3.62 -2.91 2.90
N THR A 36 3.43 -4.06 3.53
CA THR A 36 4.47 -5.11 3.59
C THR A 36 4.86 -5.61 2.20
N GLN A 37 3.88 -5.86 1.31
CA GLN A 37 4.14 -6.27 -0.07
C GLN A 37 4.90 -5.20 -0.84
N PHE A 38 4.51 -3.93 -0.73
CA PHE A 38 5.20 -2.83 -1.39
C PHE A 38 6.63 -2.66 -0.89
N THR A 39 6.88 -2.76 0.42
CA THR A 39 8.23 -2.75 0.99
C THR A 39 9.09 -3.87 0.41
N ALA A 40 8.55 -5.10 0.32
CA ALA A 40 9.27 -6.21 -0.31
C ALA A 40 9.60 -5.93 -1.79
N VAL A 41 8.65 -5.38 -2.55
CA VAL A 41 8.87 -5.00 -3.96
C VAL A 41 10.00 -3.99 -4.10
N ILE A 42 9.99 -2.90 -3.32
CA ILE A 42 11.05 -1.88 -3.43
C ILE A 42 12.41 -2.36 -2.91
N GLU A 43 12.44 -3.32 -1.97
CA GLU A 43 13.67 -3.99 -1.55
C GLU A 43 14.24 -4.88 -2.64
N GLU A 44 13.41 -5.68 -3.31
CA GLU A 44 13.81 -6.49 -4.46
C GLU A 44 14.28 -5.63 -5.62
N GLU A 45 13.57 -4.55 -5.92
CA GLU A 45 13.99 -3.55 -6.92
C GLU A 45 15.38 -2.97 -6.57
N ALA A 46 15.60 -2.56 -5.31
CA ALA A 46 16.89 -2.02 -4.88
C ALA A 46 18.02 -3.05 -5.02
N LYS A 47 17.78 -4.30 -4.60
CA LYS A 47 18.75 -5.40 -4.70
C LYS A 47 19.05 -5.79 -6.14
N GLY A 48 18.04 -5.75 -7.01
CA GLY A 48 18.15 -6.14 -8.42
C GLY A 48 18.84 -5.10 -9.30
N TYR A 49 18.68 -3.80 -9.01
CA TYR A 49 19.20 -2.72 -9.86
C TYR A 49 20.44 -2.03 -9.31
N LEU A 50 20.63 -1.95 -7.99
CA LEU A 50 21.73 -1.19 -7.38
C LEU A 50 22.86 -2.12 -6.93
N THR A 51 24.06 -1.90 -7.46
CA THR A 51 25.28 -2.62 -7.06
C THR A 51 26.11 -1.84 -6.03
N GLN A 52 25.68 -0.63 -5.68
CA GLN A 52 26.31 0.24 -4.69
C GLN A 52 26.07 -0.28 -3.25
N SER A 53 26.54 0.49 -2.25
CA SER A 53 26.46 0.13 -0.83
C SER A 53 25.04 -0.13 -0.33
N GLU A 54 24.91 -0.94 0.73
CA GLU A 54 23.64 -1.18 1.41
C GLU A 54 22.98 0.11 1.93
N SER A 55 23.78 1.09 2.35
CA SER A 55 23.28 2.41 2.74
C SER A 55 22.56 3.14 1.59
N PHE A 56 23.01 2.94 0.35
CA PHE A 56 22.38 3.55 -0.82
C PHE A 56 21.06 2.87 -1.17
N LYS A 57 21.02 1.54 -1.09
CA LYS A 57 19.79 0.75 -1.22
C LYS A 57 18.76 1.17 -0.16
N ALA A 58 19.21 1.30 1.10
CA ALA A 58 18.36 1.75 2.19
C ALA A 58 17.83 3.18 1.98
N ALA A 59 18.62 4.08 1.38
CA ALA A 59 18.17 5.42 1.04
C ALA A 59 17.06 5.40 -0.05
N TYR A 60 17.18 4.55 -1.07
CA TYR A 60 16.13 4.32 -2.06
C TYR A 60 14.84 3.79 -1.41
N ILE A 61 14.96 2.74 -0.60
CA ILE A 61 13.81 2.12 0.10
C ILE A 61 13.12 3.16 0.98
N SER A 62 13.89 3.92 1.76
CA SER A 62 13.37 4.97 2.64
C SER A 62 12.68 6.08 1.86
N PHE A 63 13.24 6.49 0.71
CA PHE A 63 12.62 7.46 -0.18
C PHE A 63 11.27 6.96 -0.71
N MET A 64 11.22 5.74 -1.23
CA MET A 64 9.97 5.17 -1.77
C MET A 64 8.90 4.98 -0.70
N ALA A 65 9.27 4.44 0.47
CA ALA A 65 8.34 4.22 1.58
C ALA A 65 7.77 5.54 2.14
N LYS A 66 8.56 6.63 2.14
CA LYS A 66 8.12 7.94 2.61
C LYS A 66 6.98 8.53 1.77
N PHE A 67 6.95 8.26 0.48
CA PHE A 67 5.95 8.79 -0.46
C PHE A 67 4.92 7.74 -0.88
N ALA A 68 4.78 6.66 -0.11
CA ALA A 68 3.78 5.62 -0.33
C ALA A 68 2.63 5.76 0.67
N GLU A 69 1.42 5.98 0.16
CA GLU A 69 0.18 5.93 0.93
C GLU A 69 -0.72 4.83 0.39
N PHE A 70 -1.43 4.13 1.28
CA PHE A 70 -2.29 2.99 0.92
C PHE A 70 -3.73 3.32 1.27
N SER A 71 -4.66 2.95 0.38
CA SER A 71 -6.09 3.09 0.62
C SER A 71 -6.82 1.85 0.13
N ALA A 72 -7.48 1.15 1.05
CA ALA A 72 -8.35 0.04 0.71
C ALA A 72 -9.72 0.54 0.22
N GLU A 73 -10.01 0.26 -1.04
CA GLU A 73 -11.23 0.65 -1.75
C GLU A 73 -11.95 -0.58 -2.33
N ASP A 74 -13.13 -0.37 -2.90
CA ASP A 74 -13.93 -1.40 -3.57
C ASP A 74 -14.20 -2.65 -2.70
N ILE A 75 -14.62 -2.44 -1.45
CA ILE A 75 -14.79 -3.53 -0.49
C ILE A 75 -16.07 -4.30 -0.76
N ARG A 76 -15.92 -5.63 -0.80
CA ARG A 76 -17.01 -6.58 -0.92
C ARG A 76 -16.89 -7.59 0.20
N MET A 77 -17.82 -7.52 1.16
CA MET A 77 -17.90 -8.47 2.25
C MET A 77 -18.68 -9.71 1.80
N ASN A 78 -18.14 -10.90 2.06
CA ASN A 78 -18.77 -12.19 1.84
C ASN A 78 -19.07 -12.83 3.21
N GLY A 79 -20.13 -12.34 3.86
CA GLY A 79 -20.44 -12.70 5.25
C GLY A 79 -19.53 -12.00 6.26
N GLU A 80 -19.48 -12.53 7.49
CA GLU A 80 -18.73 -11.92 8.60
C GLU A 80 -17.23 -12.29 8.64
N THR A 81 -16.83 -13.31 7.88
CA THR A 81 -15.52 -13.94 7.99
C THR A 81 -14.67 -13.83 6.72
N MET A 82 -15.21 -13.25 5.64
CA MET A 82 -14.49 -13.12 4.38
C MET A 82 -14.81 -11.78 3.72
N GLY A 83 -13.84 -11.20 3.03
CA GLY A 83 -14.06 -10.04 2.18
C GLY A 83 -12.95 -9.86 1.14
N VAL A 84 -13.24 -9.06 0.14
CA VAL A 84 -12.33 -8.71 -0.96
C VAL A 84 -12.24 -7.20 -1.04
N THR A 85 -11.04 -6.66 -1.26
CA THR A 85 -10.81 -5.22 -1.45
C THR A 85 -9.68 -4.98 -2.44
N THR A 86 -9.77 -3.89 -3.17
CA THR A 86 -8.65 -3.40 -3.99
C THR A 86 -7.92 -2.32 -3.20
N VAL A 87 -6.65 -2.55 -2.92
CA VAL A 87 -5.79 -1.55 -2.32
C VAL A 87 -5.17 -0.71 -3.43
N TYR A 88 -5.42 0.60 -3.37
CA TYR A 88 -4.75 1.59 -4.18
C TYR A 88 -3.52 2.10 -3.42
N ILE A 89 -2.47 2.41 -4.16
CA ILE A 89 -1.28 3.06 -3.65
C ILE A 89 -1.12 4.43 -4.29
N THR A 90 -0.84 5.45 -3.49
CA THR A 90 -0.31 6.73 -3.95
C THR A 90 1.20 6.65 -3.83
N SER A 91 1.91 6.52 -4.95
CA SER A 91 3.38 6.44 -4.99
C SER A 91 3.90 6.76 -6.39
N TYR A 92 5.22 6.67 -6.59
CA TYR A 92 5.81 6.72 -7.92
C TYR A 92 5.48 5.42 -8.68
N PRO A 93 5.00 5.48 -9.93
CA PRO A 93 4.59 4.30 -10.68
C PRO A 93 5.80 3.41 -11.03
N PRO A 94 5.61 2.10 -11.25
CA PRO A 94 6.69 1.15 -11.49
C PRO A 94 7.68 1.57 -12.58
N ASP A 95 7.20 2.13 -13.69
CA ASP A 95 8.06 2.56 -14.79
C ASP A 95 8.96 3.74 -14.40
N ALA A 96 8.45 4.66 -13.58
CA ALA A 96 9.24 5.79 -13.10
C ALA A 96 10.27 5.34 -12.05
N ARG A 97 9.90 4.40 -11.16
CA ARG A 97 10.85 3.77 -10.22
C ARG A 97 11.99 3.05 -10.94
N LYS A 98 11.69 2.26 -11.97
CA LYS A 98 12.70 1.60 -12.81
C LYS A 98 13.65 2.59 -13.49
N LYS A 99 13.13 3.69 -14.03
CA LYS A 99 13.97 4.77 -14.61
C LYS A 99 14.86 5.40 -13.56
N LEU A 100 14.33 5.71 -12.38
CA LEU A 100 15.11 6.26 -11.27
C LEU A 100 16.23 5.32 -10.83
N LEU A 101 15.93 4.02 -10.69
CA LEU A 101 16.92 2.99 -10.36
C LEU A 101 17.99 2.86 -11.44
N LYS A 102 17.61 2.94 -12.72
CA LYS A 102 18.57 2.94 -13.82
C LYS A 102 19.52 4.13 -13.72
N VAL A 103 19.01 5.34 -13.46
CA VAL A 103 19.86 6.51 -13.25
C VAL A 103 20.76 6.32 -12.02
N ALA A 104 20.19 5.90 -10.89
CA ALA A 104 20.93 5.65 -9.65
C ALA A 104 22.04 4.58 -9.83
N SER A 105 21.81 3.56 -10.66
CA SER A 105 22.79 2.51 -10.94
C SER A 105 24.04 3.02 -11.67
N THR A 106 23.95 4.15 -12.38
CA THR A 106 25.10 4.76 -13.08
C THR A 106 25.98 5.61 -12.17
N VAL A 107 25.56 5.84 -10.92
CA VAL A 107 26.29 6.66 -9.96
C VAL A 107 27.56 5.93 -9.51
N ALA A 108 28.70 6.58 -9.69
CA ALA A 108 29.98 6.03 -9.26
C ALA A 108 30.01 5.87 -7.72
N PRO A 109 30.58 4.78 -7.18
CA PRO A 109 30.65 4.53 -5.74
C PRO A 109 31.19 5.70 -4.90
N SER A 110 32.13 6.47 -5.45
CA SER A 110 32.77 7.62 -4.79
C SER A 110 31.84 8.81 -4.53
N VAL A 111 30.69 8.90 -5.22
CA VAL A 111 29.76 10.03 -5.13
C VAL A 111 28.34 9.63 -4.72
N VAL A 112 28.14 8.36 -4.34
CA VAL A 112 26.85 7.81 -3.88
C VAL A 112 26.22 8.65 -2.77
N ASN A 113 27.03 9.14 -1.82
CA ASN A 113 26.55 9.98 -0.70
C ASN A 113 26.03 11.35 -1.13
N ARG A 114 26.28 11.77 -2.38
CA ARG A 114 25.80 13.04 -2.94
C ARG A 114 24.54 12.87 -3.79
N PHE A 115 24.12 11.63 -4.05
CA PHE A 115 22.97 11.38 -4.89
C PHE A 115 21.67 11.62 -4.11
N ASN A 116 20.78 12.41 -4.70
CA ASN A 116 19.46 12.71 -4.13
C ASN A 116 18.37 12.12 -5.02
N PHE A 117 17.64 11.12 -4.50
CA PHE A 117 16.56 10.45 -5.22
C PHE A 117 15.40 11.38 -5.61
N SER A 118 15.10 12.38 -4.78
CA SER A 118 14.05 13.37 -5.07
C SER A 118 14.43 14.26 -6.25
N ASP A 119 15.65 14.78 -6.25
CA ASP A 119 16.13 15.65 -7.34
C ASP A 119 16.29 14.87 -8.64
N ALA A 120 16.82 13.65 -8.57
CA ALA A 120 16.90 12.76 -9.72
C ALA A 120 15.52 12.44 -10.29
N TYR A 121 14.52 12.16 -9.45
CA TYR A 121 13.15 11.93 -9.91
C TYR A 121 12.56 13.15 -10.61
N ARG A 122 12.73 14.35 -10.04
CA ARG A 122 12.28 15.61 -10.66
C ARG A 122 12.92 15.87 -12.02
N LEU A 123 14.19 15.52 -12.19
CA LEU A 123 14.87 15.63 -13.49
C LEU A 123 14.29 14.64 -14.50
N ILE A 124 14.11 13.38 -14.10
CA ILE A 124 13.48 12.35 -14.94
C ILE A 124 12.07 12.76 -15.36
N SER A 125 11.28 13.34 -14.44
CA SER A 125 9.92 13.78 -14.73
C SER A 125 9.90 14.87 -15.80
N LYS A 126 10.81 15.85 -15.71
CA LYS A 126 10.97 16.92 -16.71
C LYS A 126 11.40 16.38 -18.08
N GLU A 127 12.32 15.43 -18.12
CA GLU A 127 12.84 14.87 -19.38
C GLU A 127 11.85 13.93 -20.08
N THR A 128 11.03 13.21 -19.31
CA THR A 128 10.16 12.15 -19.84
C THR A 128 8.70 12.53 -19.94
N GLY A 129 8.30 13.69 -19.40
CA GLY A 129 6.91 14.13 -19.33
C GLY A 129 6.06 13.32 -18.34
N ILE A 130 6.67 12.47 -17.52
CA ILE A 130 5.98 11.74 -16.45
C ILE A 130 5.67 12.74 -15.31
N PRO A 131 4.51 12.63 -14.63
CA PRO A 131 4.21 13.44 -13.45
C PRO A 131 5.32 13.37 -12.39
N GLY A 132 5.75 14.54 -11.94
CA GLY A 132 6.83 14.72 -10.95
C GLY A 132 6.40 14.39 -9.51
N GLU A 133 5.13 14.09 -9.31
CA GLU A 133 4.52 13.82 -8.01
C GLU A 133 4.02 12.36 -7.94
N PRO A 134 3.91 11.78 -6.73
CA PRO A 134 3.25 10.51 -6.51
C PRO A 134 1.84 10.48 -7.10
N MET A 135 1.47 9.34 -7.68
CA MET A 135 0.16 9.13 -8.30
C MET A 135 -0.55 7.97 -7.64
N LYS A 136 -1.88 8.06 -7.57
CA LYS A 136 -2.74 6.97 -7.10
C LYS A 136 -2.97 5.96 -8.23
N TYR A 137 -2.71 4.69 -7.98
CA TYR A 137 -2.97 3.59 -8.92
C TYR A 137 -3.32 2.29 -8.17
N PRO A 138 -4.05 1.35 -8.81
CA PRO A 138 -4.37 0.07 -8.18
C PRO A 138 -3.08 -0.73 -7.94
N PHE A 139 -2.88 -1.22 -6.72
CA PHE A 139 -1.69 -1.98 -6.33
C PHE A 139 -1.97 -3.47 -6.26
N ALA A 140 -2.97 -3.87 -5.46
CA ALA A 140 -3.30 -5.27 -5.24
C ALA A 140 -4.78 -5.44 -4.93
N THR A 141 -5.39 -6.50 -5.44
CA THR A 141 -6.70 -6.99 -4.96
C THR A 141 -6.45 -8.10 -3.96
N LEU A 142 -6.89 -7.91 -2.73
CA LEU A 142 -6.67 -8.82 -1.62
C LEU A 142 -7.98 -9.48 -1.21
N THR A 143 -7.93 -10.81 -1.06
CA THR A 143 -8.99 -11.57 -0.40
C THR A 143 -8.54 -11.83 1.03
N LEU A 144 -9.34 -11.42 2.01
CA LEU A 144 -9.03 -11.60 3.43
C LEU A 144 -10.05 -12.52 4.09
N LYS A 145 -9.57 -13.31 5.05
CA LYS A 145 -10.38 -14.16 5.92
C LYS A 145 -10.09 -13.85 7.38
N LYS A 146 -11.16 -13.80 8.17
CA LYS A 146 -11.11 -13.68 9.62
C LYS A 146 -10.71 -15.03 10.23
N ASP A 147 -9.67 -15.04 11.05
CA ASP A 147 -9.18 -16.23 11.74
C ASP A 147 -9.99 -16.54 13.02
N ALA A 148 -9.58 -17.58 13.75
CA ALA A 148 -10.25 -17.99 14.99
C ALA A 148 -10.12 -16.97 16.13
N ASN A 149 -9.12 -16.07 16.07
CA ASN A 149 -8.89 -15.00 17.05
C ASN A 149 -9.66 -13.72 16.68
N GLY A 150 -10.26 -13.68 15.48
CA GLY A 150 -10.97 -12.53 14.96
C GLY A 150 -10.10 -11.59 14.12
N ASP A 151 -8.86 -11.97 13.82
CA ASP A 151 -7.92 -11.18 13.02
C ASP A 151 -8.11 -11.43 11.53
N TRP A 152 -7.97 -10.39 10.73
CA TRP A 152 -8.08 -10.48 9.27
C TRP A 152 -6.73 -10.83 8.65
N THR A 153 -6.69 -11.94 7.90
CA THR A 153 -5.47 -12.45 7.26
C THR A 153 -5.68 -12.56 5.75
N VAL A 154 -4.65 -12.24 4.96
CA VAL A 154 -4.71 -12.38 3.51
C VAL A 154 -4.71 -13.88 3.15
N LEU A 155 -5.70 -14.29 2.38
CA LEU A 155 -5.75 -15.62 1.76
C LEU A 155 -4.76 -15.62 0.59
N LYS A 156 -3.78 -16.53 0.66
CA LYS A 156 -2.82 -16.77 -0.42
C LYS A 156 -3.45 -17.55 -1.56
#